data_AF-A0A140L138-F1
#
_entry.id   AF-A0A140L138-F1
#
_cell.length_a   1.000
_cell.length_b   1.000
_cell.length_c   1.000
_cell.angle_alpha   90.00
_cell.angle_beta   90.00
_cell.angle_gamma   90.00
#
_symmetry.space_group_name_H-M   'P 1'
#
loop_
_entity.id
_entity.type
_entity.pdbx_description
1 polymer ?
#
loop_
_entity_poly.entity_id
_entity_poly.type
_entity_poly.pdbx_seq_one_letter_code
_entity_poly.pdbx_strand_id
1 'polypeptide(L)' 'MSKISELFKKEIKVINIGLEDFAKDLEKQKVKVVHVAWRPPAGGNERMVLLLAKLRKKG' A
#
# COMPACT_ATOMS: atom_id res chain seq x y z
N MET A 1 27.61 7.95 -16.89
CA MET A 1 26.22 7.44 -16.83
C MET A 1 25.48 8.14 -15.70
N SER A 2 24.17 8.37 -15.82
CA SER A 2 23.40 9.08 -14.79
C SER A 2 23.03 8.16 -13.62
N LYS A 3 22.91 8.71 -12.41
CA LYS A 3 22.49 7.96 -11.20
C LYS A 3 21.12 7.28 -11.36
N ILE A 4 20.23 7.85 -12.17
CA ILE A 4 18.90 7.28 -12.47
C ILE A 4 19.02 5.94 -13.19
N SER A 5 19.97 5.83 -14.11
CA SER A 5 20.19 4.61 -14.90
C SER A 5 20.63 3.43 -14.02
N GLU A 6 21.29 3.69 -12.90
CA GLU A 6 21.72 2.66 -11.95
C GLU A 6 20.56 2.11 -11.10
N LEU A 7 19.51 2.90 -10.89
CA LEU A 7 18.32 2.47 -10.15
C LEU A 7 17.61 1.31 -10.86
N PHE A 8 17.47 1.39 -12.19
CA PHE A 8 16.80 0.38 -13.00
C PHE A 8 17.59 -0.93 -13.16
N LYS A 9 18.87 -0.96 -12.76
CA LYS A 9 19.70 -2.17 -12.77
C LYS A 9 19.58 -2.99 -11.48
N LYS A 10 18.89 -2.47 -10.46
CA LYS A 10 18.68 -3.16 -9.19
C LYS A 10 17.40 -3.99 -9.26
N GLU A 11 17.35 -5.06 -8.46
CA GLU A 11 16.13 -5.84 -8.29
C GLU A 11 14.99 -4.94 -7.78
N ILE A 12 13.87 -4.91 -8.51
CA ILE A 12 12.69 -4.14 -8.14
C ILE A 12 11.92 -4.92 -7.08
N LYS A 13 11.63 -4.28 -5.95
CA LYS A 13 10.77 -4.80 -4.89
C LYS A 13 9.48 -4.01 -4.87
N VAL A 14 8.33 -4.68 -5.00
CA VAL A 14 7.03 -4.01 -5.11
C VAL A 14 6.18 -4.24 -3.87
N ILE A 15 5.57 -3.16 -3.37
CA ILE A 15 4.50 -3.20 -2.37
C ILE A 15 3.25 -2.63 -3.06
N ASN A 16 2.25 -3.47 -3.30
CA ASN A 16 1.00 -3.04 -3.92
C ASN A 16 0.00 -2.57 -2.87
N ILE A 17 -0.46 -1.32 -2.98
CA ILE A 17 -1.53 -0.74 -2.16
C ILE A 17 -2.64 -0.31 -3.10
N GLY A 18 -3.86 -0.78 -2.88
CA GLY A 18 -5.01 -0.48 -3.73
C GLY A 18 -5.65 -1.75 -4.27
N LEU A 19 -5.85 -1.81 -5.60
CA LEU A 19 -6.52 -2.94 -6.23
C LEU A 19 -5.65 -4.20 -6.17
N GLU A 20 -6.23 -5.29 -5.68
CA GLU A 20 -5.58 -6.59 -5.57
C GLU A 20 -5.14 -7.13 -6.95
N ASP A 21 -5.90 -6.82 -8.00
CA ASP A 21 -5.61 -7.31 -9.35
C ASP A 21 -4.28 -6.80 -9.91
N PHE A 22 -3.79 -5.64 -9.47
CA PHE A 22 -2.45 -5.16 -9.84
C PHE A 22 -1.34 -6.02 -9.23
N ALA A 23 -1.53 -6.54 -8.00
CA ALA A 23 -0.58 -7.50 -7.45
C ALA A 23 -0.62 -8.82 -8.23
N LYS A 24 -1.82 -9.32 -8.56
CA LYS A 24 -1.99 -10.56 -9.35
C LYS A 24 -1.32 -10.45 -10.72
N ASP A 25 -1.44 -9.30 -11.39
CA ASP A 25 -0.83 -9.10 -12.70
C ASP A 25 0.71 -9.05 -12.63
N LEU A 26 1.27 -8.52 -11.53
CA LEU A 26 2.71 -8.57 -11.27
C LEU A 26 3.20 -9.98 -10.92
N GLU A 27 2.43 -10.75 -10.14
CA GLU A 27 2.73 -12.15 -9.82
C GLU A 27 2.76 -13.02 -11.08
N LYS A 28 1.81 -12.84 -12.01
CA LYS A 28 1.79 -13.53 -13.32
C LYS A 28 3.07 -13.25 -14.14
N GLN A 29 3.62 -12.04 -14.01
CA GLN A 29 4.88 -11.64 -14.64
C GLN A 29 6.12 -12.08 -13.84
N LYS A 30 5.93 -12.87 -12.78
CA LYS A 30 6.98 -13.37 -11.87
C LYS A 30 7.73 -12.25 -11.14
N VAL A 31 7.10 -11.08 -10.96
CA VAL A 31 7.65 -9.98 -10.16
C VAL A 31 7.38 -10.26 -8.68
N LYS A 32 8.38 -10.04 -7.83
CA LYS A 32 8.21 -10.13 -6.37
C LYS A 32 7.38 -8.94 -5.87
N VAL A 33 6.16 -9.23 -5.40
CA VAL A 33 5.22 -8.24 -4.88
C VAL A 33 4.63 -8.70 -3.55
N VAL A 34 4.39 -7.75 -2.64
CA VAL A 34 3.57 -7.94 -1.45
C VAL A 34 2.34 -7.05 -1.57
N HIS A 35 1.14 -7.62 -1.50
CA HIS A 35 -0.09 -6.83 -1.46
C HIS A 35 -0.46 -6.45 -0.03
N VAL A 36 -0.71 -5.16 0.19
CA VAL A 36 -1.24 -4.66 1.45
C VAL A 36 -2.76 -4.60 1.33
N ALA A 37 -3.46 -5.40 2.14
CA ALA A 37 -4.91 -5.35 2.30
C ALA A 37 -5.34 -4.10 3.10
N TRP A 38 -4.98 -2.92 2.59
CA TRP A 38 -5.24 -1.65 3.23
C TRP A 38 -6.70 -1.26 3.12
N ARG A 39 -7.24 -0.66 4.19
CA ARG A 39 -8.56 -0.03 4.21
C ARG A 39 -8.50 1.27 5.03
N PRO A 40 -9.30 2.29 4.67
CA PRO A 40 -9.38 3.50 5.48
C PRO A 40 -9.90 3.18 6.89
N PRO A 41 -9.47 3.93 7.93
CA PRO A 41 -10.01 3.78 9.28
C PRO A 41 -11.54 3.87 9.30
N ALA A 42 -12.17 3.01 10.09
CA ALA A 42 -13.63 2.88 10.14
C ALA A 42 -14.30 2.72 8.75
N GLY A 43 -13.59 2.14 7.77
CA GLY A 43 -14.10 1.96 6.41
C GLY A 43 -14.33 3.27 5.66
N GLY A 44 -13.74 4.38 6.11
CA GLY A 44 -13.96 5.71 5.54
C GLY A 44 -15.20 6.43 6.06
N ASN A 45 -15.91 5.87 7.06
CA ASN A 45 -17.04 6.55 7.68
C ASN A 45 -16.54 7.69 8.58
N GLU A 46 -16.69 8.93 8.12
CA GLU A 46 -16.22 10.13 8.82
C GLU A 46 -16.76 10.25 10.25
N ARG A 47 -18.06 9.96 10.46
CA ARG A 47 -18.67 10.03 11.80
C ARG A 47 -17.99 9.05 12.76
N MET A 48 -17.73 7.83 12.29
CA MET A 48 -17.03 6.81 13.08
C MET A 48 -15.57 7.17 13.35
N VAL A 49 -14.88 7.73 12.35
CA VAL A 49 -13.50 8.22 12.52
C VAL A 49 -13.43 9.28 13.62
N LEU A 50 -14.38 10.24 13.62
CA LEU A 50 -14.45 11.28 14.65
C LEU A 50 -14.73 10.72 16.05
N LEU A 51 -15.61 9.72 16.16
CA LEU A 51 -15.89 9.05 17.44
C LEU A 51 -14.67 8.30 17.99
N LEU A 52 -13.98 7.53 17.13
CA LEU A 52 -12.74 6.83 17.50
C LEU A 52 -11.65 7.81 17.93
N ALA A 53 -11.51 8.94 17.23
CA ALA A 53 -10.54 9.98 17.57
C ALA A 53 -10.81 10.58 18.97
N LYS A 54 -12.07 10.76 19.37
CA LYS A 54 -12.44 11.23 20.72
C LYS A 54 -12.08 10.23 21.81
N LEU A 55 -12.28 8.93 21.56
CA LEU A 55 -11.92 7.88 22.53
C LEU A 55 -10.40 7.80 22.74
N ARG A 56 -9.62 7.93 21.66
CA ARG A 56 -8.15 7.85 21.72
C ARG A 56 -7.50 9.03 22.45
N LYS A 57 -8.18 10.18 22.57
CA LYS A 57 -7.69 11.36 23.31
C LYS A 57 -7.91 11.27 24.83
N LYS A 58 -8.64 10.26 25.33
CA LYS A 58 -8.95 10.07 26.76
C LYS A 58 -8.00 9.10 27.48
N GLY A 59 -6.90 8.68 26.84
CA GLY A 59 -5.85 7.85 27.44
C GLY A 59 -4.59 8.65 27.67
#